data_AF-A0A7G2CQN2-F1
#
_entry.id   AF-A0A7G2CQN2-F1
#
_cell.length_a   1.000
_cell.length_b   1.000
_cell.length_c   1.000
_cell.angle_alpha   90.00
_cell.angle_beta   90.00
_cell.angle_gamma   90.00
#
_symmetry.space_group_name_H-M   'P 1'
#
loop_
_entity.id
_entity.type
_entity.pdbx_description
1 polymer ?
#
loop_
_entity_poly.entity_id
_entity_poly.type
_entity_poly.pdbx_seq_one_letter_code
_entity_poly.pdbx_strand_id
1 'polypeptide(L)'
;MPKREGDPTWALVITCVLSHLPLFLAFNLLRKRKLTFEMVVCGFSIFVSFMYHLCECLEAIIYLPEIKWHRLDNIGAISSTMGTFINLACLGPETTALVESVGFMLVLILQEGYPWNELFTIGPIVVSGGIPFFMYLLGYRKVKQCLMLKPFFTGIVLTFVGSFFLFLD
;
A
#
# COMPACT_ATOMS: atom_id res chain seq x y z
N MET A 1 -6.39 -13.22 -6.93
CA MET A 1 -6.26 -14.40 -7.80
C MET A 1 -7.63 -15.01 -8.01
N PRO A 2 -8.30 -14.71 -9.13
CA PRO A 2 -9.50 -15.45 -9.51
C PRO A 2 -9.10 -16.91 -9.73
N LYS A 3 -9.72 -17.82 -8.98
CA LYS A 3 -9.46 -19.26 -9.07
C LYS A 3 -9.67 -19.74 -10.51
N ARG A 4 -8.64 -20.28 -11.16
CA ARG A 4 -8.79 -20.89 -12.49
C ARG A 4 -9.41 -22.27 -12.33
N GLU A 5 -10.14 -22.73 -13.35
CA GLU A 5 -10.67 -24.10 -13.38
C GLU A 5 -9.52 -25.11 -13.22
N GLY A 6 -9.52 -25.85 -12.11
CA GLY A 6 -8.53 -26.87 -11.79
C GLY A 6 -7.50 -26.49 -10.72
N ASP A 7 -7.43 -25.24 -10.29
CA ASP A 7 -6.49 -24.84 -9.23
C ASP A 7 -6.90 -25.42 -7.86
N PRO A 8 -6.00 -26.16 -7.18
CA PRO A 8 -6.32 -26.68 -5.86
C PRO A 8 -6.40 -25.54 -4.84
N THR A 9 -7.54 -25.41 -4.16
CA THR A 9 -7.79 -24.40 -3.12
C THR A 9 -6.69 -24.34 -2.06
N TRP A 10 -6.14 -25.49 -1.66
CA TRP A 10 -5.06 -25.53 -0.67
C TRP A 10 -3.78 -24.83 -1.16
N ALA A 11 -3.47 -24.91 -2.46
CA ALA A 11 -2.30 -24.26 -3.02
C ALA A 11 -2.48 -22.74 -3.05
N LEU A 12 -3.66 -22.25 -3.46
CA LEU A 12 -4.01 -20.84 -3.45
C LEU A 12 -3.95 -20.24 -2.03
N VAL A 13 -4.44 -20.96 -1.02
CA VAL A 13 -4.35 -20.51 0.38
C VAL A 13 -2.90 -20.47 0.85
N ILE A 14 -2.08 -21.47 0.52
CA ILE A 14 -0.66 -21.47 0.88
C ILE A 14 0.08 -20.31 0.21
N THR A 15 -0.11 -20.09 -1.08
CA THR A 15 0.54 -18.96 -1.78
C THR A 15 0.07 -17.63 -1.23
N CYS A 16 -1.21 -17.48 -0.90
CA CYS A 16 -1.76 -16.31 -0.21
C CYS A 16 -1.08 -16.06 1.14
N VAL A 17 -0.93 -17.08 2.00
CA VAL A 17 -0.23 -16.91 3.28
C VAL A 17 1.23 -16.51 3.07
N LEU A 18 1.93 -17.21 2.17
CA LEU A 18 3.34 -16.97 1.92
C LEU A 18 3.61 -15.60 1.30
N SER A 19 2.73 -15.07 0.45
CA SER A 19 2.88 -13.74 -0.15
C SER A 19 2.74 -12.59 0.86
N HIS A 20 2.02 -12.81 1.98
CA HIS A 20 1.82 -11.80 3.02
C HIS A 20 2.90 -11.80 4.11
N LEU A 21 3.62 -12.91 4.32
CA LEU A 21 4.68 -13.00 5.33
C LEU A 21 5.77 -11.91 5.21
N PRO A 22 6.28 -11.57 4.00
CA PRO A 22 7.27 -10.51 3.85
C PRO A 22 6.78 -9.14 4.32
N LEU A 23 5.47 -8.88 4.31
CA LEU A 23 4.92 -7.58 4.71
C LEU A 23 5.12 -7.31 6.22
N PHE A 24 5.20 -8.36 7.05
CA PHE A 24 5.54 -8.21 8.47
C PHE A 24 6.98 -7.70 8.69
N LEU A 25 7.88 -7.87 7.72
CA LEU A 25 9.21 -7.25 7.76
C LEU A 25 9.10 -5.73 7.63
N ALA A 26 8.23 -5.24 6.73
CA ALA A 26 7.94 -3.82 6.57
C ALA A 26 7.33 -3.25 7.85
N PHE A 27 6.31 -3.92 8.42
CA PHE A 27 5.72 -3.53 9.70
C PHE A 27 6.77 -3.41 10.83
N ASN A 28 7.65 -4.41 10.96
CA ASN A 28 8.71 -4.38 11.96
C ASN A 28 9.73 -3.25 11.73
N LEU A 29 10.02 -2.92 10.46
CA LEU A 29 10.88 -1.80 10.12
C LEU A 29 10.25 -0.47 10.54
N LEU A 30 8.97 -0.25 10.21
CA LEU A 30 8.20 0.95 10.60
C LEU A 30 8.15 1.11 12.11
N ARG A 31 7.89 0.00 12.84
CA ARG A 31 7.93 -0.04 14.31
C ARG A 31 9.29 0.39 14.87
N LYS A 32 10.39 -0.15 14.33
CA LYS A 32 11.76 0.23 14.75
C LYS A 32 12.07 1.70 14.47
N ARG A 33 11.48 2.27 13.42
CA ARG A 33 11.63 3.68 13.04
C ARG A 33 10.66 4.62 13.79
N LYS A 34 9.75 4.08 14.60
CA LYS A 34 8.72 4.84 15.35
C LYS A 34 7.80 5.68 14.44
N LEU A 35 7.55 5.18 13.23
CA LEU A 35 6.61 5.75 12.27
C LEU A 35 5.21 5.23 12.58
N THR A 36 4.54 5.88 13.56
CA THR A 36 3.33 5.35 14.19
C THR A 36 2.16 5.26 13.21
N PHE A 37 1.94 6.30 12.41
CA PHE A 37 0.82 6.35 11.47
C PHE A 37 0.97 5.25 10.41
N GLU A 38 2.15 5.17 9.81
CA GLU A 38 2.51 4.22 8.77
C GLU A 38 2.51 2.79 9.30
N MET A 39 2.93 2.57 10.54
CA MET A 39 2.82 1.26 11.19
C MET A 39 1.35 0.83 11.33
N VAL A 40 0.46 1.75 11.74
CA VAL A 40 -0.99 1.45 11.86
C VAL A 40 -1.60 1.15 10.49
N VAL A 41 -1.34 2.00 9.49
CA VAL A 41 -1.86 1.81 8.12
C VAL A 41 -1.29 0.53 7.49
N CYS A 42 -0.01 0.22 7.71
CA CYS A 42 0.62 -1.02 7.24
C CYS A 42 -0.01 -2.25 7.90
N GLY A 43 -0.20 -2.24 9.21
CA GLY A 43 -0.87 -3.33 9.92
C GLY A 43 -2.31 -3.54 9.44
N PHE A 44 -3.04 -2.45 9.26
CA PHE A 44 -4.38 -2.47 8.66
C PHE A 44 -4.33 -3.08 7.26
N SER A 45 -3.47 -2.57 6.37
CA SER A 45 -3.33 -3.03 4.97
C SER A 45 -2.99 -4.51 4.88
N ILE A 46 -2.04 -5.02 5.68
CA ILE A 46 -1.70 -6.45 5.70
C ILE A 46 -2.92 -7.29 6.06
N PHE A 47 -3.67 -6.88 7.08
CA PHE A 47 -4.82 -7.61 7.56
C PHE A 47 -5.96 -7.64 6.51
N VAL A 48 -6.33 -6.49 5.96
CA VAL A 48 -7.44 -6.40 5.00
C VAL A 48 -7.10 -7.04 3.66
N SER A 49 -5.85 -6.93 3.19
CA SER A 49 -5.36 -7.59 1.97
C SER A 49 -5.41 -9.10 2.13
N PHE A 50 -4.96 -9.60 3.29
CA PHE A 50 -5.02 -11.02 3.60
C PHE A 50 -6.47 -11.52 3.64
N MET A 51 -7.38 -10.79 4.29
CA MET A 51 -8.79 -11.18 4.37
C MET A 51 -9.48 -11.14 3.00
N TYR A 52 -9.17 -10.15 2.16
CA TYR A 52 -9.65 -10.06 0.79
C TYR A 52 -9.25 -11.29 -0.03
N HIS A 53 -7.95 -11.58 -0.09
CA HIS A 53 -7.44 -12.71 -0.87
C HIS A 53 -7.81 -14.07 -0.26
N LEU A 54 -7.97 -14.17 1.05
CA LEU A 54 -8.45 -15.39 1.68
C LEU A 54 -9.92 -15.70 1.30
N CYS A 55 -10.79 -14.68 1.26
CA CYS A 55 -12.17 -14.83 0.77
C CYS A 55 -12.19 -15.29 -0.69
N GLU A 56 -11.34 -14.69 -1.52
CA GLU A 56 -11.19 -15.03 -2.94
C GLU A 56 -10.69 -16.47 -3.15
N CYS A 57 -9.67 -16.90 -2.39
CA CYS A 57 -9.13 -18.25 -2.46
C CYS A 57 -10.14 -19.33 -2.04
N LEU A 58 -10.96 -19.03 -1.03
CA LEU A 58 -11.95 -19.96 -0.47
C LEU A 58 -13.32 -19.87 -1.16
N GLU A 59 -13.53 -18.89 -2.04
CA GLU A 59 -14.84 -18.57 -2.63
C GLU A 59 -15.93 -18.42 -1.55
N ALA A 60 -15.55 -17.83 -0.41
CA ALA A 60 -16.36 -17.80 0.80
C ALA A 60 -16.45 -16.40 1.41
N ILE A 61 -17.57 -16.13 2.09
CA ILE A 61 -17.79 -14.88 2.83
C ILE A 61 -17.22 -15.05 4.24
N ILE A 62 -16.10 -14.38 4.53
CA ILE A 62 -15.50 -14.33 5.87
C ILE A 62 -15.78 -12.95 6.45
N TYR A 63 -16.78 -12.84 7.33
CA TYR A 63 -17.26 -11.61 7.99
C TYR A 63 -17.85 -10.54 7.05
N LEU A 64 -17.13 -10.14 5.99
CA LEU A 64 -17.61 -9.26 4.93
C LEU A 64 -17.61 -9.98 3.58
N PRO A 65 -18.49 -9.59 2.64
CA PRO A 65 -18.40 -10.02 1.26
C PRO A 65 -17.12 -9.47 0.61
N GLU A 66 -16.60 -10.19 -0.39
CA GLU A 66 -15.38 -9.88 -1.15
C GLU A 66 -15.30 -8.39 -1.55
N ILE A 67 -16.38 -7.85 -2.09
CA ILE A 67 -16.47 -6.46 -2.53
C ILE A 67 -16.14 -5.42 -1.43
N LYS A 68 -16.49 -5.72 -0.19
CA LYS A 68 -16.22 -4.84 0.96
C LYS A 68 -14.78 -5.02 1.45
N TRP A 69 -14.25 -6.23 1.41
CA TRP A 69 -12.83 -6.47 1.68
C TRP A 69 -11.93 -5.77 0.65
N HIS A 70 -12.26 -5.88 -0.64
CA HIS A 70 -11.56 -5.20 -1.73
C HIS A 70 -11.50 -3.68 -1.51
N ARG A 71 -12.61 -3.06 -1.09
CA ARG A 71 -12.63 -1.63 -0.74
C ARG A 71 -11.63 -1.30 0.39
N LEU A 72 -11.64 -2.08 1.46
CA LEU A 72 -10.73 -1.85 2.60
C LEU A 72 -9.27 -2.07 2.18
N ASP A 73 -9.02 -3.07 1.33
CA ASP A 73 -7.71 -3.33 0.76
C ASP A 73 -7.19 -2.14 -0.07
N ASN A 74 -8.03 -1.58 -0.94
CA ASN A 74 -7.70 -0.35 -1.68
C ASN A 74 -7.36 0.81 -0.74
N ILE A 75 -8.15 1.03 0.32
CA ILE A 75 -7.87 2.07 1.32
C ILE A 75 -6.48 1.86 1.93
N GLY A 76 -6.16 0.63 2.34
CA GLY A 76 -4.88 0.28 2.96
C GLY A 76 -3.70 0.47 1.99
N ALA A 77 -3.84 -0.04 0.77
CA ALA A 77 -2.82 0.04 -0.27
C ALA A 77 -2.50 1.50 -0.66
N ILE A 78 -3.53 2.28 -1.02
CA ILE A 78 -3.37 3.69 -1.43
C ILE A 78 -2.74 4.50 -0.30
N SER A 79 -3.23 4.33 0.94
CA SER A 79 -2.73 5.08 2.10
C SER A 79 -1.28 4.73 2.44
N SER A 80 -0.90 3.46 2.31
CA SER A 80 0.50 3.01 2.52
C SER A 80 1.44 3.60 1.46
N THR A 81 1.01 3.62 0.20
CA THR A 81 1.77 4.23 -0.90
C THR A 81 1.92 5.75 -0.71
N MET A 82 0.83 6.42 -0.35
CA MET A 82 0.84 7.86 -0.06
C MET A 82 1.77 8.20 1.11
N GLY A 83 1.70 7.46 2.23
CA GLY A 83 2.61 7.64 3.36
C GLY A 83 4.08 7.49 2.96
N THR A 84 4.38 6.59 2.03
CA THR A 84 5.74 6.45 1.47
C THR A 84 6.19 7.73 0.75
N PHE A 85 5.33 8.34 -0.08
CA PHE A 85 5.67 9.60 -0.76
C PHE A 85 5.79 10.80 0.18
N ILE A 86 4.91 10.89 1.18
CA ILE A 86 4.97 11.95 2.19
C ILE A 86 6.28 11.86 2.99
N ASN A 87 6.69 10.65 3.37
CA ASN A 87 7.98 10.44 4.02
C ASN A 87 9.17 10.86 3.12
N LEU A 88 9.09 10.60 1.81
CA LEU A 88 10.10 11.04 0.84
C LEU A 88 10.17 12.56 0.69
N ALA A 89 9.07 13.27 0.97
CA ALA A 89 9.02 14.73 0.94
C ALA A 89 9.74 15.38 2.13
N CYS A 90 10.05 14.61 3.19
CA CYS A 90 10.81 15.07 4.37
C CYS A 90 10.20 16.33 5.01
N LEU A 91 8.86 16.35 5.14
CA LEU A 91 8.14 17.44 5.79
C LEU A 91 8.45 17.49 7.30
N GLY A 92 8.13 18.60 7.95
CA GLY A 92 8.15 18.69 9.41
C GLY A 92 7.13 17.72 10.03
N PRO A 93 7.34 17.21 11.25
CA PRO A 93 6.52 16.16 11.84
C PRO A 93 5.03 16.51 11.94
N GLU A 94 4.70 17.75 12.29
CA GLU A 94 3.32 18.24 12.35
C GLU A 94 2.66 18.27 10.96
N THR A 95 3.40 18.75 9.96
CA THR A 95 2.92 18.79 8.56
C THR A 95 2.76 17.39 8.00
N THR A 96 3.69 16.47 8.27
CA THR A 96 3.58 15.05 7.90
C THR A 96 2.29 14.46 8.45
N ALA A 97 2.08 14.55 9.77
CA ALA A 97 0.89 13.99 10.41
C ALA A 97 -0.42 14.58 9.87
N LEU A 98 -0.44 15.89 9.59
CA LEU A 98 -1.59 16.56 9.00
C LEU A 98 -1.87 16.05 7.58
N VAL A 99 -0.86 16.03 6.70
CA VAL A 99 -1.01 15.60 5.30
C VAL A 99 -1.40 14.12 5.22
N GLU A 100 -0.83 13.27 6.07
CA GLU A 100 -1.19 11.85 6.18
C GLU A 100 -2.64 11.67 6.62
N SER A 101 -3.07 12.38 7.67
CA SER A 101 -4.42 12.27 8.20
C SER A 101 -5.47 12.77 7.20
N VAL A 102 -5.22 13.94 6.59
CA VAL A 102 -6.10 14.51 5.56
C VAL A 102 -6.16 13.59 4.35
N GLY A 103 -5.01 13.11 3.89
CA GLY A 103 -4.93 12.18 2.76
C GLY A 103 -5.68 10.88 3.04
N PHE A 104 -5.53 10.30 4.24
CA PHE A 104 -6.25 9.09 4.64
C PHE A 104 -7.77 9.29 4.66
N MET A 105 -8.24 10.41 5.21
CA MET A 105 -9.67 10.75 5.21
C MET A 105 -10.20 10.93 3.78
N LEU A 106 -9.42 11.54 2.89
CA LEU A 106 -9.78 11.68 1.48
C LEU A 106 -9.86 10.32 0.78
N VAL A 107 -8.89 9.43 0.99
CA VAL A 107 -8.91 8.06 0.45
C VAL A 107 -10.13 7.30 0.95
N LEU A 108 -10.44 7.39 2.25
CA LEU A 108 -11.64 6.78 2.83
C LEU A 108 -12.91 7.26 2.12
N ILE A 109 -13.10 8.56 1.95
CA ILE A 109 -14.29 9.13 1.30
C ILE A 109 -14.40 8.66 -0.16
N LEU A 110 -13.31 8.71 -0.91
CA LEU A 110 -13.28 8.34 -2.32
C LEU A 110 -13.58 6.84 -2.52
N GLN A 111 -12.97 5.97 -1.72
CA GLN A 111 -13.11 4.52 -1.83
C GLN A 111 -14.45 4.02 -1.25
N GLU A 112 -15.01 4.71 -0.25
CA GLU A 112 -16.37 4.42 0.24
C GLU A 112 -17.42 4.73 -0.83
N GLY A 113 -17.27 5.85 -1.54
CA GLY A 113 -18.17 6.24 -2.62
C GLY A 113 -18.07 5.34 -3.85
N TYR A 114 -16.87 5.16 -4.40
CA TYR A 114 -16.66 4.44 -5.67
C TYR A 114 -15.36 3.62 -5.66
N PRO A 115 -15.36 2.41 -5.06
CA PRO A 115 -14.14 1.61 -4.83
C PRO A 115 -13.48 1.04 -6.10
N TRP A 116 -14.18 1.02 -7.23
CA TRP A 116 -13.66 0.52 -8.52
C TRP A 116 -13.31 1.63 -9.49
N ASN A 117 -13.48 2.89 -9.09
CA ASN A 117 -13.09 4.00 -9.94
C ASN A 117 -11.57 4.15 -9.91
N GLU A 118 -10.91 3.78 -11.00
CA GLU A 118 -9.45 3.87 -11.14
C GLU A 118 -8.92 5.27 -10.86
N LEU A 119 -9.67 6.33 -11.20
CA LEU A 119 -9.27 7.71 -10.91
C LEU A 119 -9.18 7.97 -9.40
N PHE A 120 -10.02 7.33 -8.60
CA PHE A 120 -10.03 7.46 -7.14
C PHE A 120 -8.99 6.58 -6.46
N THR A 121 -8.40 5.65 -7.20
CA THR A 121 -7.24 4.87 -6.77
C THR A 121 -5.93 5.55 -7.18
N ILE A 122 -5.80 5.93 -8.44
CA ILE A 122 -4.58 6.52 -9.02
C ILE A 122 -4.43 7.99 -8.61
N GLY A 123 -5.52 8.75 -8.54
CA GLY A 123 -5.49 10.18 -8.23
C GLY A 123 -4.75 10.53 -6.93
N PRO A 124 -5.13 9.95 -5.77
CA PRO A 124 -4.42 10.19 -4.51
C PRO A 124 -2.93 9.81 -4.56
N ILE A 125 -2.58 8.73 -5.27
CA ILE A 125 -1.20 8.27 -5.46
C ILE A 125 -0.40 9.29 -6.28
N VAL A 126 -0.95 9.79 -7.39
CA VAL A 126 -0.29 10.80 -8.24
C VAL A 126 -0.11 12.12 -7.50
N VAL A 127 -1.15 12.58 -6.79
CA VAL A 127 -1.09 13.82 -6.00
C VAL A 127 -0.01 13.72 -4.92
N SER A 128 0.01 12.62 -4.17
CA SER A 128 1.01 12.41 -3.12
C SER A 128 2.42 12.23 -3.66
N GLY A 129 2.60 11.56 -4.80
CA GLY A 129 3.88 11.46 -5.51
C GLY A 129 4.39 12.80 -6.04
N GLY A 130 3.49 13.73 -6.34
CA GLY A 130 3.83 15.11 -6.73
C GLY A 130 4.46 15.90 -5.58
N ILE A 131 4.10 15.65 -4.32
CA ILE A 131 4.60 16.39 -3.14
C ILE A 131 6.15 16.36 -3.06
N PRO A 132 6.83 15.20 -3.00
CA PRO A 132 8.29 15.18 -2.95
C PRO A 132 8.93 15.79 -4.20
N PHE A 133 8.28 15.70 -5.37
CA PHE A 133 8.75 16.32 -6.61
C PHE A 133 8.71 17.84 -6.54
N PHE A 134 7.59 18.44 -6.13
CA PHE A 134 7.48 19.88 -5.95
C PHE A 134 8.42 20.40 -4.86
N MET A 135 8.55 19.69 -3.74
CA MET A 135 9.50 20.05 -2.67
C MET A 135 10.96 20.03 -3.14
N TYR A 136 11.29 19.12 -4.05
CA TYR A 136 12.59 19.08 -4.71
C TYR A 136 12.78 20.30 -5.63
N LEU A 137 11.82 20.60 -6.51
CA LEU A 137 11.90 21.73 -7.45
C LEU A 137 12.01 23.08 -6.73
N LEU A 138 11.30 23.24 -5.61
CA LEU A 138 11.29 24.47 -4.81
C LEU A 138 12.54 24.63 -3.93
N GLY A 139 13.49 23.69 -3.97
CA GLY A 139 14.73 23.78 -3.18
C GLY A 139 14.53 23.68 -1.66
N TYR A 140 13.35 23.29 -1.19
CA TYR A 140 13.06 23.12 0.24
C TYR A 140 13.80 21.93 0.87
N ARG A 141 14.42 21.06 0.07
CA ARG A 141 15.30 19.99 0.55
C ARG A 141 16.61 20.56 1.12
N LYS A 142 16.57 20.99 2.38
CA LYS A 142 17.78 21.26 3.17
C LYS A 142 18.48 20.00 3.66
N VAL A 143 17.82 18.84 3.61
CA VAL A 143 18.33 17.61 4.22
C VAL A 143 19.10 16.81 3.17
N LYS A 144 20.42 16.70 3.40
CA LYS A 144 21.29 15.64 2.86
C LYS A 144 20.78 14.27 3.34
N GLN A 145 19.62 13.82 2.91
CA GLN A 145 19.40 12.40 2.79
C GLN A 145 20.07 12.02 1.49
N CYS A 146 21.25 11.40 1.58
CA CYS A 146 21.71 10.56 0.49
C CYS A 146 20.57 9.61 0.21
N LEU A 147 19.79 9.90 -0.83
CA LEU A 147 18.88 8.94 -1.42
C LEU A 147 19.75 7.72 -1.62
N MET A 148 19.53 6.69 -0.80
CA MET A 148 20.37 5.50 -0.88
C MET A 148 19.95 4.81 -2.17
N LEU A 149 20.57 5.25 -3.27
CA LEU A 149 20.20 4.90 -4.63
C LEU A 149 20.15 3.39 -4.78
N LYS A 150 21.08 2.67 -4.11
CA LYS A 150 21.09 1.21 -4.07
C LYS A 150 19.77 0.61 -3.54
N PRO A 151 19.36 0.79 -2.27
CA PRO A 151 18.06 0.33 -1.78
C PRO A 151 16.86 0.84 -2.58
N PHE A 152 16.90 2.08 -3.06
CA PHE A 152 15.82 2.65 -3.86
C PHE A 152 15.64 1.91 -5.20
N PHE A 153 16.73 1.73 -5.95
CA PHE A 153 16.72 0.95 -7.19
C PHE A 153 16.42 -0.52 -6.94
N THR A 154 16.92 -1.11 -5.85
CA THR A 154 16.55 -2.47 -5.45
C THR A 154 15.04 -2.58 -5.24
N GLY A 155 14.43 -1.62 -4.55
CA GLY A 155 12.97 -1.55 -4.39
C GLY A 155 12.24 -1.49 -5.73
N ILE A 156 12.64 -0.58 -6.62
CA ILE A 156 12.05 -0.45 -7.96
C ILE A 156 12.15 -1.77 -8.75
N VAL A 157 13.34 -2.38 -8.79
CA VAL A 157 13.56 -3.64 -9.51
C VAL A 157 12.69 -4.75 -8.93
N LEU A 158 12.61 -4.87 -7.59
CA LEU A 158 11.76 -5.86 -6.95
C LEU A 158 10.27 -5.61 -7.24
N THR A 159 9.82 -4.35 -7.29
CA THR A 159 8.46 -4.02 -7.71
C THR A 159 8.21 -4.43 -9.16
N PHE A 160 9.11 -4.12 -10.10
CA PHE A 160 8.96 -4.52 -11.50
C PHE A 160 8.98 -6.04 -11.68
N VAL A 161 9.86 -6.76 -10.98
CA VAL A 161 9.89 -8.23 -11.00
C VAL A 161 8.57 -8.78 -10.45
N GLY A 162 8.08 -8.25 -9.32
CA GLY A 162 6.78 -8.64 -8.77
C GLY A 162 5.62 -8.36 -9.72
N SER A 163 5.60 -7.18 -10.36
CA SER A 163 4.60 -6.82 -11.37
C SER A 163 4.66 -7.73 -12.60
N PHE A 164 5.85 -8.17 -13.02
CA PHE A 164 6.01 -9.10 -14.14
C PHE A 164 5.39 -10.47 -13.85
N PHE A 165 5.53 -10.99 -12.63
CA PHE A 165 4.83 -12.21 -12.21
C PHE A 165 3.30 -12.03 -12.22
N LEU A 166 2.78 -10.84 -11.86
CA LEU A 166 1.35 -10.52 -11.98
C LEU A 166 0.81 -10.49 -13.42
N PHE A 167 1.66 -10.31 -14.44
CA PHE A 167 1.26 -10.30 -15.86
C PHE A 167 1.48 -11.64 -16.58
N LEU A 168 2.22 -12.57 -15.97
CA LEU A 168 2.41 -13.93 -16.48
C LEU A 168 1.34 -14.92 -15.98
N ASP A 169 0.68 -14.57 -14.87
CA ASP A 169 -0.50 -15.22 -14.31
C ASP A 169 -1.81 -14.52 -14.75
#